data_AF-A0A2E8JQ18-F1
#
_entry.id   AF-A0A2E8JQ18-F1
#
_cell.length_a   1.000
_cell.length_b   1.000
_cell.length_c   1.000
_cell.angle_alpha   90.00
_cell.angle_beta   90.00
_cell.angle_gamma   90.00
#
_symmetry.space_group_name_H-M   'P 1'
#
loop_
_entity.id
_entity.type
_entity.pdbx_description
1 polymer ?
#
loop_
_entity_poly.entity_id
_entity_poly.type
_entity_poly.pdbx_seq_one_letter_code
_entity_poly.pdbx_strand_id
1 'polypeptide(L)'
;MGNKSAAPEEFNQAQRVLLETYGGGDFKGIAYGEHKEVGDGLFEFLVNELATSEDCDTMEETIRRVAKSIEQLQGVQSALEAAEMEPWKPVSAAVKKPSGPTM
;
A
#
# COMPACT_ATOMS: atom_id res chain seq x y z
N MET A 1 -33.15 1.02 -13.20
CA MET A 1 -31.76 0.80 -12.77
C MET A 1 -31.72 1.10 -11.29
N GLY A 2 -31.62 0.05 -10.46
CA GLY A 2 -31.72 0.17 -9.01
C GLY A 2 -30.50 0.88 -8.45
N ASN A 3 -30.76 1.96 -7.73
CA ASN A 3 -29.78 2.67 -6.91
C ASN A 3 -29.23 1.70 -5.87
N LYS A 4 -28.04 1.13 -6.09
CA LYS A 4 -27.30 0.43 -5.03
C LYS A 4 -26.84 1.52 -4.08
N SER A 5 -27.55 1.68 -2.96
CA SER A 5 -27.07 2.44 -1.82
C SER A 5 -25.64 1.98 -1.52
N ALA A 6 -24.67 2.84 -1.76
CA ALA A 6 -23.30 2.62 -1.32
C ALA A 6 -23.34 2.65 0.22
N ALA A 7 -23.36 1.46 0.83
CA ALA A 7 -22.96 1.36 2.22
C ALA A 7 -21.57 2.02 2.34
N PRO A 8 -21.27 2.74 3.43
CA PRO A 8 -19.91 3.22 3.64
C PRO A 8 -18.98 2.03 3.46
N GLU A 9 -18.05 2.13 2.52
CA GLU A 9 -17.01 1.11 2.40
C GLU A 9 -16.27 1.13 3.74
N GLU A 10 -16.30 0.02 4.46
CA GLU A 10 -15.65 -0.11 5.76
C GLU A 10 -14.48 -1.06 5.63
N PHE A 11 -13.46 -0.85 6.46
CA PHE A 11 -12.37 -1.82 6.57
C PHE A 11 -12.90 -3.15 7.07
N ASN A 12 -12.53 -4.23 6.37
CA ASN A 12 -12.78 -5.58 6.83
C ASN A 12 -11.89 -5.92 8.05
N GLN A 13 -12.09 -7.09 8.64
CA GLN A 13 -11.37 -7.47 9.86
C GLN A 13 -9.84 -7.53 9.65
N ALA A 14 -9.37 -8.04 8.51
CA ALA A 14 -7.94 -8.12 8.20
C ALA A 14 -7.31 -6.72 8.07
N GLN A 15 -7.98 -5.81 7.36
CA GLN A 15 -7.57 -4.42 7.24
C GLN A 15 -7.55 -3.71 8.60
N ARG A 16 -8.52 -3.98 9.50
CA ARG A 16 -8.50 -3.42 10.86
C ARG A 16 -7.31 -3.91 11.68
N VAL A 17 -6.97 -5.20 11.60
CA VAL A 17 -5.77 -5.74 12.25
C VAL A 17 -4.51 -5.06 11.71
N LEU A 18 -4.43 -4.83 10.39
CA LEU A 18 -3.33 -4.08 9.78
C LEU A 18 -3.23 -2.67 10.36
N LEU A 19 -4.33 -1.91 10.40
CA LEU A 19 -4.38 -0.54 10.94
C LEU A 19 -3.91 -0.47 12.41
N GLU A 20 -4.24 -1.49 13.21
CA GLU A 20 -3.88 -1.54 14.62
C GLU A 20 -2.41 -1.93 14.88
N THR A 21 -1.75 -2.58 13.91
CA THR A 21 -0.43 -3.18 14.12
C THR A 21 0.68 -2.56 13.29
N TYR A 22 0.39 -2.13 12.06
CA TYR A 22 1.37 -1.52 11.17
C TYR A 22 1.88 -0.19 11.75
N GLY A 23 3.19 0.04 11.70
CA GLY A 23 3.81 1.23 12.28
C GLY A 23 3.61 1.37 13.80
N GLY A 24 3.20 0.32 14.51
CA GLY A 24 2.83 0.43 15.92
C GLY A 24 1.43 1.03 16.16
N GLY A 25 0.58 1.05 15.12
CA GLY A 25 -0.78 1.56 15.20
C GLY A 25 -0.92 3.03 14.79
N ASP A 26 0.06 3.60 14.08
CA ASP A 26 0.03 4.99 13.58
C ASP A 26 -1.20 5.29 12.71
N PHE A 27 -1.76 4.25 12.09
CA PHE A 27 -2.93 4.34 11.22
C PHE A 27 -4.23 3.93 11.93
N LYS A 28 -4.19 3.72 13.25
CA LYS A 28 -5.38 3.39 14.04
C LYS A 28 -6.33 4.58 14.07
N GLY A 29 -7.46 4.44 13.40
CA GLY A 29 -8.54 5.43 13.41
C GLY A 29 -8.70 6.24 12.13
N ILE A 30 -7.88 6.00 11.10
CA ILE A 30 -8.16 6.54 9.77
C ILE A 30 -9.48 5.99 9.22
N ALA A 31 -10.21 6.81 8.49
CA ALA A 31 -11.43 6.37 7.82
C ALA A 31 -11.09 5.58 6.54
N TYR A 32 -12.05 4.76 6.10
CA TYR A 32 -11.94 4.14 4.79
C TYR A 32 -11.89 5.23 3.70
N GLY A 33 -10.99 5.09 2.73
CA GLY A 33 -10.67 6.13 1.74
C GLY A 33 -9.49 7.03 2.11
N GLU A 34 -9.29 7.37 3.39
CA GLU A 34 -8.16 8.20 3.83
C GLU A 34 -6.81 7.48 3.74
N HIS A 35 -6.83 6.14 3.67
CA HIS A 35 -5.61 5.34 3.53
C HIS A 35 -4.77 5.70 2.30
N LYS A 36 -5.34 6.31 1.26
CA LYS A 36 -4.62 6.76 0.05
C LYS A 36 -3.91 8.11 0.21
N GLU A 37 -4.17 8.81 1.30
CA GLU A 37 -3.64 10.15 1.57
C GLU A 37 -2.52 10.13 2.61
N VAL A 38 -2.21 8.96 3.18
CA VAL A 38 -1.21 8.83 4.25
C VAL A 38 0.23 8.84 3.72
N GLY A 39 0.44 8.52 2.44
CA GLY A 39 1.74 8.61 1.77
C GLY A 39 2.72 7.49 2.09
N ASP A 40 2.29 6.44 2.79
CA ASP A 40 3.04 5.20 2.98
C ASP A 40 2.57 4.18 1.94
N GLY A 41 3.39 4.00 0.89
CA GLY A 41 3.05 3.11 -0.22
C GLY A 41 2.98 1.63 0.16
N LEU A 42 3.71 1.18 1.19
CA LEU A 42 3.63 -0.21 1.65
C LEU A 42 2.34 -0.43 2.45
N PHE A 43 1.99 0.53 3.31
CA PHE A 43 0.71 0.50 4.01
C PHE A 43 -0.46 0.49 3.01
N GLU A 44 -0.46 1.39 2.03
CA GLU A 44 -1.48 1.46 0.98
C GLU A 44 -1.58 0.14 0.19
N PHE A 45 -0.45 -0.43 -0.21
CA PHE A 45 -0.40 -1.73 -0.87
C PHE A 45 -1.07 -2.82 -0.02
N LEU A 46 -0.70 -2.92 1.26
CA LEU A 46 -1.26 -3.92 2.16
C LEU A 46 -2.76 -3.71 2.42
N VAL A 47 -3.22 -2.47 2.58
CA VAL A 47 -4.66 -2.18 2.73
C VAL A 47 -5.45 -2.68 1.52
N ASN A 48 -4.94 -2.45 0.31
CA ASN A 48 -5.60 -2.91 -0.92
C ASN A 48 -5.57 -4.44 -1.07
N GLU A 49 -4.41 -5.06 -0.86
CA GLU A 49 -4.21 -6.51 -1.03
C GLU A 49 -5.10 -7.34 -0.08
N LEU A 50 -5.41 -6.79 1.09
CA LEU A 50 -6.28 -7.43 2.09
C LEU A 50 -7.77 -7.09 1.92
N ALA A 51 -8.13 -6.32 0.90
CA ALA A 51 -9.52 -5.99 0.63
C ALA A 51 -10.28 -7.19 0.09
N THR A 52 -11.55 -7.33 0.49
CA THR A 52 -12.43 -8.39 -0.03
C THR A 52 -12.69 -8.24 -1.54
N SER A 53 -12.55 -7.02 -2.08
CA SER A 53 -12.60 -6.77 -3.52
C SER A 53 -11.47 -7.42 -4.32
N GLU A 54 -10.37 -7.78 -3.66
CA GLU A 54 -9.23 -8.47 -4.27
C GLU A 54 -9.31 -10.00 -4.06
N ASP A 55 -10.50 -10.56 -3.83
CA ASP A 55 -10.73 -11.97 -3.50
C ASP A 55 -9.97 -12.43 -2.23
N CYS A 56 -9.75 -11.52 -1.29
CA CYS A 56 -9.24 -11.83 0.05
C CYS A 56 -10.43 -11.92 1.03
N ASP A 57 -11.07 -13.09 1.08
CA ASP A 57 -12.34 -13.31 1.79
C ASP A 57 -12.19 -14.13 3.08
N THR A 58 -11.03 -14.73 3.32
CA THR A 58 -10.73 -15.52 4.52
C THR A 58 -9.45 -15.07 5.21
N MET A 59 -9.39 -15.30 6.52
CA MET A 59 -8.16 -15.06 7.30
C MET A 59 -7.01 -15.96 6.84
N GLU A 60 -7.31 -17.17 6.36
CA GLU A 60 -6.30 -18.06 5.79
C GLU A 60 -5.67 -17.48 4.53
N GLU A 61 -6.48 -16.99 3.57
CA GLU A 61 -5.97 -16.34 2.36
C GLU A 61 -5.24 -15.03 2.69
N THR A 62 -5.73 -14.26 3.67
CA THR A 62 -5.05 -13.06 4.21
C THR A 62 -3.63 -13.42 4.64
N ILE A 63 -3.48 -14.43 5.51
CA ILE A 63 -2.18 -14.87 6.01
C ILE A 63 -1.30 -15.35 4.85
N ARG A 64 -1.86 -16.11 3.91
CA ARG A 64 -1.12 -16.62 2.74
C ARG A 64 -0.58 -15.49 1.87
N ARG A 65 -1.37 -14.45 1.60
CA ARG A 65 -0.97 -13.27 0.80
C ARG A 65 0.10 -12.45 1.49
N VAL A 66 -0.03 -12.24 2.81
CA VAL A 66 1.00 -11.56 3.62
C VAL A 66 2.31 -12.36 3.59
N ALA A 67 2.25 -13.68 3.79
CA ALA A 67 3.44 -14.53 3.75
C ALA A 67 4.14 -14.48 2.38
N LYS A 68 3.38 -14.53 1.28
CA LYS A 68 3.91 -14.38 -0.08
C LYS A 68 4.57 -13.01 -0.28
N SER A 69 3.94 -11.95 0.22
CA SER A 69 4.50 -10.59 0.15
C SER A 69 5.84 -10.50 0.91
N ILE A 70 5.93 -11.11 2.09
CA ILE A 70 7.18 -11.21 2.86
C ILE A 70 8.26 -11.93 2.06
N GLU A 71 7.95 -13.10 1.49
CA GLU A 71 8.89 -13.87 0.67
C GLU A 71 9.42 -13.05 -0.51
N GLN A 72 8.52 -12.35 -1.22
CA GLN A 72 8.88 -11.50 -2.35
C GLN A 72 9.77 -10.32 -1.93
N LEU A 73 9.44 -9.63 -0.83
CA LEU A 73 10.23 -8.52 -0.29
C LEU A 73 11.62 -8.98 0.18
N GLN A 74 11.72 -10.13 0.83
CA GLN A 74 12.99 -10.74 1.24
C GLN A 74 13.84 -11.14 0.02
N GLY A 75 13.21 -11.64 -1.04
CA GLY A 75 13.88 -11.94 -2.31
C GLY A 75 14.47 -10.68 -2.95
N VAL A 76 13.71 -9.57 -2.97
CA VAL A 76 14.21 -8.26 -3.44
C VAL A 76 15.35 -7.76 -2.56
N GLN A 77 15.22 -7.83 -1.23
CA GLN A 77 16.28 -7.43 -0.31
C GLN A 77 17.57 -8.20 -0.58
N SER A 78 17.50 -9.53 -0.66
CA SER A 78 18.65 -10.39 -0.94
C SER A 78 19.33 -10.01 -2.26
N ALA A 79 18.53 -9.73 -3.30
CA ALA A 79 19.06 -9.32 -4.59
C ALA A 79 19.75 -7.94 -4.53
N LEU A 80 19.23 -7.00 -3.74
CA LEU A 80 19.83 -5.68 -3.54
C LEU A 80 21.13 -5.76 -2.72
N GLU A 81 21.20 -6.64 -1.72
CA GLU A 81 22.42 -6.89 -0.93
C GLU A 81 23.51 -7.56 -1.77
N ALA A 82 23.13 -8.45 -2.69
CA ALA A 82 24.04 -9.13 -3.60
C ALA A 82 24.44 -8.26 -4.80
N ALA A 83 23.70 -7.19 -5.10
CA ALA A 83 24.03 -6.31 -6.19
C ALA A 83 25.35 -5.58 -5.85
N GLU A 84 26.38 -5.78 -6.69
CA GLU A 84 27.51 -4.86 -6.74
C GLU A 84 26.98 -3.51 -7.22
N MET A 85 26.62 -2.67 -6.26
CA MET A 85 26.01 -1.38 -6.54
C MET A 85 27.06 -0.50 -7.22
N GLU A 86 26.88 -0.26 -8.52
CA GLU A 86 27.39 0.95 -9.16
C GLU A 86 27.09 2.15 -8.24
N PRO A 87 27.98 3.15 -8.13
CA PRO A 87 27.78 4.28 -7.25
C PRO A 87 26.37 4.85 -7.43
N TRP A 88 25.61 4.97 -6.32
CA TRP A 88 24.22 5.42 -6.34
C TRP A 88 24.12 6.76 -7.09
N LYS A 89 23.65 6.73 -8.33
CA LYS A 89 23.39 7.93 -9.12
C LYS A 89 21.97 8.38 -8.77
N PRO A 90 21.79 9.49 -8.05
CA PRO A 90 20.46 10.00 -7.81
C PRO A 90 19.79 10.25 -9.16
N VAL A 91 18.60 9.68 -9.35
CA VAL A 91 17.77 10.03 -10.49
C VAL A 91 17.39 11.49 -10.28
N SER A 92 18.02 12.40 -11.01
CA SER A 92 17.67 13.82 -10.92
C SER A 92 16.20 13.95 -11.27
N ALA A 93 15.37 14.33 -10.30
CA ALA A 93 13.98 14.68 -10.57
C ALA A 93 14.02 15.77 -11.64
N ALA A 94 13.67 15.42 -12.88
CA ALA A 94 13.44 16.39 -13.93
C ALA A 94 12.19 17.17 -13.52
N VAL A 95 12.38 18.22 -12.73
CA VAL A 95 11.38 19.23 -12.49
C VAL A 95 11.12 19.88 -13.85
N LYS A 96 10.13 19.37 -14.58
CA LYS A 96 9.46 20.16 -15.62
C LYS A 96 8.79 21.31 -14.87
N LYS A 97 9.52 22.43 -14.70
CA LYS A 97 8.89 23.70 -14.33
C LYS A 97 7.80 23.95 -15.39
N PRO A 98 6.54 24.17 -15.02
CA PRO A 98 5.55 24.59 -15.99
C PRO A 98 6.05 25.93 -16.57
N SER A 99 6.25 25.96 -17.88
CA SER A 99 6.42 27.19 -18.63
C SER A 99 5.14 28.00 -18.44
N GLY A 100 5.18 28.96 -17.52
CA GLY A 100 4.10 29.94 -17.35
C GLY A 100 3.89 30.71 -18.65
N PRO A 101 2.68 31.20 -18.91
CA PRO A 101 2.38 31.91 -20.14
C PRO A 101 3.21 33.20 -20.21
N THR A 102 3.87 33.41 -21.36
CA THR A 102 4.45 34.70 -21.70
C THR A 102 3.28 35.67 -21.94
N MET A 103 3.37 36.86 -21.34
CA MET A 103 2.39 37.95 -21.42
C MET A 103 1.97 38.28 -22.85
#